data_AF-A0A7C7KVA7-F1
#
_entry.id   AF-A0A7C7KVA7-F1
#
_cell.length_a   1.000
_cell.length_b   1.000
_cell.length_c   1.000
_cell.angle_alpha   90.00
_cell.angle_beta   90.00
_cell.angle_gamma   90.00
#
_symmetry.space_group_name_H-M   'P 1'
#
loop_
_entity.id
_entity.type
_entity.pdbx_description
1 polymer ?
#
loop_
_entity_poly.entity_id
_entity_poly.type
_entity_poly.pdbx_seq_one_letter_code
_entity_poly.pdbx_strand_id
1 'polypeptide(L)'
;MAKAEELQGLRDEVEQVSLEIVRLLGKRMELVARIADAKKKLGEPLVDFEVERRVRSRLSDEARKLGISEELVNKITTLMLQESVKLQEAGEKPKRQVSHFDIFRRARELEAEGKRVVRLEVGEPDLGAPGEVAGATAEAVKQGRSRYSDAKGIAELRKKLAEYLSNKYNTEVKAENLILTPGGRFAIYLTMRTTLNMGDEIIIIDPSWPMYKNCAEFLGVRPVVVNTSVENGWLPNADEVAEKITQATRAIVLNYPCNPTGKVIDRRTFRKLLDIARENNLYVISDEVYADYSFSEYPPSVLEYDDANFIRVSSFSKSWGMTGYRVGYVTASRELVERMAKINGMLITCVPEF
;
A
#
# COMPACT_ATOMS: atom_id res chain seq x y z
N MET A 1 -50.13 13.48 9.41
CA MET A 1 -50.42 12.05 9.18
C MET A 1 -50.12 11.67 7.73
N ALA A 2 -50.75 12.28 6.71
CA ALA A 2 -50.48 11.99 5.30
C ALA A 2 -48.99 12.03 4.85
N LYS A 3 -48.22 13.07 5.23
CA LYS A 3 -46.77 13.14 4.91
C LYS A 3 -45.92 12.07 5.60
N ALA A 4 -46.38 11.56 6.74
CA ALA A 4 -45.68 10.49 7.46
C ALA A 4 -45.99 9.11 6.85
N GLU A 5 -47.22 8.91 6.37
CA GLU A 5 -47.61 7.71 5.60
C GLU A 5 -46.91 7.66 4.25
N GLU A 6 -46.81 8.79 3.54
CA GLU A 6 -46.06 8.91 2.28
C GLU A 6 -44.57 8.58 2.48
N LEU A 7 -43.94 9.14 3.52
CA LEU A 7 -42.56 8.82 3.87
C LEU A 7 -42.38 7.34 4.20
N GLN A 8 -43.33 6.73 4.90
CA GLN A 8 -43.26 5.31 5.22
C GLN A 8 -43.39 4.45 3.96
N GLY A 9 -44.31 4.77 3.05
CA GLY A 9 -44.43 4.09 1.76
C GLY A 9 -43.13 4.12 0.96
N LEU A 10 -42.48 5.30 0.87
CA LEU A 10 -41.17 5.42 0.20
C LEU A 10 -40.07 4.59 0.86
N ARG A 11 -40.08 4.45 2.20
CA ARG A 11 -39.11 3.59 2.91
C ARG A 11 -39.33 2.12 2.60
N ASP A 12 -40.60 1.69 2.58
CA ASP A 12 -40.96 0.31 2.27
C ASP A 12 -40.57 -0.03 0.81
N GLU A 13 -40.74 0.90 -0.14
CA GLU A 13 -40.28 0.75 -1.52
C GLU A 13 -38.75 0.59 -1.61
N VAL A 14 -37.99 1.44 -0.91
CA VAL A 14 -36.53 1.34 -0.85
C VAL A 14 -36.07 0.01 -0.23
N GLU A 15 -36.77 -0.47 0.79
CA GLU A 15 -36.50 -1.78 1.40
C GLU A 15 -36.70 -2.90 0.37
N GLN A 16 -37.80 -2.90 -0.40
CA GLN A 16 -38.05 -3.92 -1.42
C GLN A 16 -36.99 -3.93 -2.52
N VAL A 17 -36.59 -2.76 -3.02
CA VAL A 17 -35.50 -2.66 -4.01
C VAL A 17 -34.18 -3.16 -3.42
N SER A 18 -33.90 -2.85 -2.15
CA SER A 18 -32.69 -3.32 -1.47
C SER A 18 -32.66 -4.85 -1.35
N LEU A 19 -33.79 -5.49 -1.05
CA LEU A 19 -33.92 -6.95 -1.04
C LEU A 19 -33.70 -7.54 -2.43
N GLU A 20 -34.18 -6.88 -3.49
CA GLU A 20 -33.94 -7.31 -4.87
C GLU A 20 -32.46 -7.26 -5.24
N ILE A 21 -31.74 -6.20 -4.84
CA ILE A 21 -30.29 -6.09 -5.04
C ILE A 21 -29.57 -7.29 -4.42
N VAL A 22 -29.93 -7.69 -3.19
CA VAL A 22 -29.34 -8.86 -2.52
C VAL A 22 -29.62 -10.16 -3.29
N ARG A 23 -30.84 -10.36 -3.79
CA ARG A 23 -31.20 -11.52 -4.61
C ARG A 23 -30.41 -11.57 -5.92
N LEU A 24 -30.24 -10.43 -6.58
CA LEU A 24 -29.44 -10.29 -7.80
C LEU A 24 -27.96 -10.58 -7.56
N LEU A 25 -27.41 -10.13 -6.43
CA LEU A 25 -26.07 -10.48 -5.99
C LEU A 25 -25.92 -12.00 -5.79
N GLY A 26 -26.89 -12.66 -5.14
CA GLY A 26 -26.92 -14.12 -5.00
C GLY A 26 -26.86 -14.83 -6.34
N LYS A 27 -27.73 -14.45 -7.28
CA LYS A 27 -27.75 -14.99 -8.66
C LYS A 27 -26.41 -14.76 -9.39
N ARG A 28 -25.78 -13.60 -9.20
CA ARG A 28 -24.45 -13.31 -9.76
C ARG A 28 -23.40 -14.29 -9.19
N MET A 29 -23.42 -14.55 -7.88
CA MET A 29 -22.46 -15.47 -7.24
C MET A 29 -22.60 -16.90 -7.77
N GLU A 30 -23.82 -17.39 -7.98
CA GLU A 30 -24.07 -18.70 -8.59
C GLU A 30 -23.47 -18.82 -10.00
N LEU A 31 -23.60 -17.77 -10.81
CA LEU A 31 -22.99 -17.72 -12.14
C LEU A 31 -21.46 -17.72 -12.07
N VAL A 32 -20.88 -16.98 -11.12
CA VAL A 32 -19.42 -16.95 -10.90
C VAL A 32 -18.90 -18.32 -10.49
N ALA A 33 -19.59 -19.05 -9.60
CA ALA A 33 -19.21 -20.41 -9.22
C ALA A 33 -19.18 -21.34 -10.44
N ARG A 34 -20.17 -21.25 -11.32
CA ARG A 34 -20.19 -22.02 -12.58
C ARG A 34 -19.04 -21.64 -13.53
N ILE A 35 -18.67 -20.36 -13.57
CA ILE A 35 -17.50 -19.88 -14.34
C ILE A 35 -16.21 -20.45 -13.73
N ALA A 36 -16.10 -20.51 -12.40
CA ALA A 36 -14.96 -21.11 -11.70
C ALA A 36 -14.71 -22.55 -12.16
N ASP A 37 -15.77 -23.37 -12.16
CA ASP A 37 -15.71 -24.76 -12.59
C ASP A 37 -15.34 -24.90 -14.07
N ALA A 38 -15.84 -24.00 -14.92
CA ALA A 38 -15.51 -23.98 -16.34
C ALA A 38 -14.04 -23.60 -16.57
N LYS A 39 -13.55 -22.54 -15.93
CA LYS A 39 -12.14 -22.10 -16.01
C LYS A 39 -11.19 -23.20 -15.57
N LYS A 40 -11.50 -23.88 -14.46
CA LYS A 40 -10.71 -25.01 -13.95
C LYS A 40 -10.60 -26.16 -14.95
N LYS A 41 -11.68 -26.46 -15.69
CA LYS A 41 -11.67 -27.49 -16.75
C LYS A 41 -10.86 -27.07 -17.98
N LEU A 42 -10.83 -25.77 -18.28
CA LEU A 42 -10.12 -25.21 -19.44
C LEU A 42 -8.66 -24.82 -19.14
N GLY A 43 -8.25 -24.77 -17.87
CA GLY A 43 -6.92 -24.29 -17.47
C GLY A 43 -6.76 -22.77 -17.61
N GLU A 44 -7.86 -22.03 -17.62
CA GLU A 44 -7.88 -20.57 -17.76
C GLU A 44 -7.48 -19.87 -16.45
N PRO A 45 -6.86 -18.69 -16.50
CA PRO A 45 -6.46 -17.96 -15.31
C PRO A 45 -7.69 -17.49 -14.50
N LEU A 46 -7.53 -17.41 -13.17
CA LEU A 46 -8.56 -16.94 -12.25
C LEU A 46 -9.02 -15.51 -12.60
N VAL A 47 -8.07 -14.62 -12.86
CA VAL A 47 -8.30 -13.23 -13.26
C VAL A 47 -8.06 -13.09 -14.76
N ASP A 48 -9.06 -12.56 -15.46
CA ASP A 48 -8.96 -12.14 -16.86
C ASP A 48 -9.25 -10.63 -16.91
N PHE A 49 -8.19 -9.87 -17.13
CA PHE A 49 -8.25 -8.41 -17.05
C PHE A 49 -9.11 -7.79 -18.17
N GLU A 50 -9.14 -8.40 -19.35
CA GLU A 50 -9.94 -7.91 -20.48
C GLU A 50 -11.43 -8.10 -20.23
N VAL A 51 -11.82 -9.24 -19.64
CA VAL A 51 -13.20 -9.47 -19.21
C VAL A 51 -13.61 -8.46 -18.13
N GLU A 52 -12.76 -8.22 -17.13
CA GLU A 52 -13.04 -7.27 -16.06
C GLU A 52 -13.17 -5.83 -16.56
N ARG A 53 -12.26 -5.41 -17.44
CA ARG A 53 -12.30 -4.10 -18.12
C ARG A 53 -13.62 -3.92 -18.87
N ARG A 54 -14.04 -4.94 -19.63
CA ARG A 54 -15.32 -4.92 -20.34
C ARG A 54 -16.51 -4.82 -19.40
N VAL A 55 -16.52 -5.58 -18.30
CA VAL A 55 -17.60 -5.51 -17.29
C VAL A 55 -17.66 -4.11 -16.68
N ARG A 56 -16.52 -3.57 -16.26
CA ARG A 56 -16.44 -2.22 -15.67
C ARG A 56 -16.95 -1.17 -16.64
N SER A 57 -16.49 -1.18 -17.89
CA SER A 57 -16.93 -0.25 -18.93
C SER A 57 -18.46 -0.26 -19.11
N ARG A 58 -19.05 -1.46 -19.25
CA ARG A 58 -20.51 -1.60 -19.41
C ARG A 58 -21.30 -1.12 -18.20
N LEU A 59 -20.80 -1.36 -16.98
CA LEU A 59 -21.47 -0.89 -15.77
C LEU A 59 -21.38 0.63 -15.61
N SER A 60 -20.24 1.24 -15.96
CA SER A 60 -20.10 2.70 -15.99
C SER A 60 -20.98 3.36 -17.05
N ASP A 61 -21.09 2.77 -18.24
CA ASP A 61 -22.03 3.24 -19.27
C ASP A 61 -23.47 3.21 -18.79
N GLU A 62 -23.87 2.16 -18.08
CA GLU A 62 -25.20 2.04 -17.52
C GLU A 62 -25.43 3.05 -16.38
N ALA A 63 -24.40 3.27 -15.55
CA ALA A 63 -24.42 4.31 -14.51
C ALA A 63 -24.73 5.69 -15.10
N ARG A 64 -24.07 6.05 -16.21
CA ARG A 64 -24.31 7.31 -16.92
C ARG A 64 -25.74 7.44 -17.41
N LYS A 65 -26.31 6.38 -18.01
CA LYS A 65 -27.69 6.40 -18.51
C LYS A 65 -28.71 6.56 -17.39
N LEU A 66 -28.44 5.97 -16.23
CA LEU A 66 -29.30 6.03 -15.05
C LEU A 66 -29.08 7.32 -14.23
N GLY A 67 -28.10 8.14 -14.58
CA GLY A 67 -27.77 9.38 -13.84
C GLY A 67 -27.21 9.13 -12.44
N ILE A 68 -26.63 7.95 -12.18
CA ILE A 68 -26.02 7.60 -10.89
C ILE A 68 -24.50 7.81 -10.93
N SER A 69 -23.89 7.98 -9.75
CA SER A 69 -22.44 8.22 -9.64
C SER A 69 -21.61 7.06 -10.22
N GLU A 70 -20.82 7.35 -11.26
CA GLU A 70 -19.86 6.40 -11.82
C GLU A 70 -18.84 5.94 -10.76
N GLU A 71 -18.47 6.82 -9.81
CA GLU A 71 -17.56 6.47 -8.72
C GLU A 71 -18.16 5.38 -7.82
N LEU A 72 -19.43 5.52 -7.44
CA LEU A 72 -20.14 4.54 -6.63
C LEU A 72 -20.21 3.18 -7.35
N VAL A 73 -20.60 3.19 -8.63
CA VAL A 73 -20.69 1.97 -9.44
C VAL A 73 -19.32 1.32 -9.62
N ASN A 74 -18.26 2.11 -9.79
CA ASN A 74 -16.90 1.59 -9.88
C ASN A 74 -16.46 0.90 -8.58
N LYS A 75 -16.76 1.48 -7.41
CA LYS A 75 -16.46 0.87 -6.11
C LYS A 75 -17.21 -0.45 -5.91
N ILE A 76 -18.51 -0.47 -6.20
CA ILE A 76 -19.33 -1.69 -6.13
C ILE A 76 -18.78 -2.74 -7.11
N THR A 77 -18.39 -2.34 -8.32
CA THR A 77 -17.79 -3.23 -9.32
C THR A 77 -16.51 -3.85 -8.81
N THR A 78 -15.60 -3.07 -8.22
CA THR A 78 -14.37 -3.58 -7.63
C THR A 78 -14.66 -4.63 -6.55
N LEU A 79 -15.60 -4.36 -5.64
CA LEU A 79 -15.98 -5.30 -4.59
C LEU A 79 -16.59 -6.58 -5.16
N MET A 80 -17.46 -6.47 -6.16
CA MET A 80 -18.06 -7.62 -6.84
C MET A 80 -17.01 -8.48 -7.56
N LEU A 81 -15.97 -7.88 -8.13
CA LEU A 81 -14.86 -8.60 -8.78
C LEU A 81 -13.95 -9.25 -7.74
N GLN A 82 -13.64 -8.57 -6.63
CA GLN A 82 -12.88 -9.16 -5.53
C GLN A 82 -13.58 -10.39 -4.94
N GLU A 83 -14.88 -10.31 -4.67
CA GLU A 83 -15.64 -11.47 -4.20
C GLU A 83 -15.71 -12.58 -5.25
N SER A 84 -15.75 -12.23 -6.53
CA SER A 84 -15.67 -13.22 -7.60
C SER A 84 -14.35 -13.99 -7.58
N VAL A 85 -13.23 -13.34 -7.30
CA VAL A 85 -11.91 -14.01 -7.21
C VAL A 85 -11.86 -14.90 -5.96
N LYS A 86 -12.26 -14.39 -4.79
CA LYS A 86 -12.29 -15.16 -3.53
C LYS A 86 -13.13 -16.43 -3.64
N LEU A 87 -14.30 -16.34 -4.27
CA LEU A 87 -15.18 -17.50 -4.47
C LEU A 87 -14.53 -18.57 -5.35
N GLN A 88 -13.81 -18.15 -6.39
CA GLN A 88 -13.07 -19.06 -7.28
C GLN A 88 -11.89 -19.72 -6.56
N GLU A 89 -11.20 -18.99 -5.68
CA GLU A 89 -10.11 -19.52 -4.84
C GLU A 89 -10.61 -20.48 -3.76
N ALA A 90 -11.79 -20.25 -3.16
CA ALA A 90 -12.35 -21.09 -2.11
C ALA A 90 -12.67 -22.54 -2.56
N GLY A 91 -12.79 -22.78 -3.87
CA GLY A 91 -12.89 -24.11 -4.47
C GLY A 91 -11.57 -24.89 -4.50
N GLU A 92 -10.46 -24.23 -4.16
CA GLU A 92 -9.16 -24.85 -3.93
C GLU A 92 -9.00 -25.15 -2.43
N LYS A 93 -8.47 -26.33 -2.07
CA LYS A 93 -8.12 -26.61 -0.66
C LYS A 93 -7.18 -25.49 -0.20
N PRO A 94 -7.44 -24.81 0.93
CA PRO A 94 -6.54 -23.78 1.43
C PRO A 94 -5.18 -24.42 1.67
N LYS A 95 -4.22 -24.16 0.78
CA LYS A 95 -2.84 -24.54 1.01
C LYS A 95 -2.38 -23.62 2.13
N ARG A 96 -2.17 -24.16 3.33
CA ARG A 96 -1.53 -23.42 4.42
C ARG A 96 -0.19 -22.90 3.89
N GLN A 97 -0.16 -21.62 3.53
CA GLN A 97 1.07 -20.97 3.12
C GLN A 97 1.87 -20.70 4.38
N VAL A 98 3.09 -21.23 4.42
CA VAL A 98 4.03 -20.92 5.48
C VAL A 98 4.42 -19.45 5.31
N SER A 99 4.05 -18.62 6.27
CA SER A 99 4.45 -17.22 6.25
C SER A 99 5.90 -17.06 6.72
N HIS A 100 6.53 -15.94 6.37
CA HIS A 100 7.83 -15.59 6.94
C HIS A 100 7.80 -15.54 8.49
N PHE A 101 6.67 -15.15 9.10
CA PHE A 101 6.51 -15.18 10.56
C PHE A 101 6.45 -16.60 11.13
N ASP A 102 5.89 -17.56 10.40
CA ASP A 102 5.94 -18.96 10.82
C ASP A 102 7.37 -19.48 10.84
N ILE A 103 8.17 -19.12 9.83
CA ILE A 103 9.60 -19.47 9.76
C ILE A 103 10.35 -18.82 10.92
N PHE A 104 10.14 -17.52 11.16
CA PHE A 104 10.74 -16.78 12.26
C PHE A 104 10.45 -17.42 13.62
N ARG A 105 9.18 -17.72 13.90
CA ARG A 105 8.77 -18.35 15.16
C ARG A 105 9.41 -19.72 15.32
N ARG A 106 9.40 -20.53 14.25
CA ARG A 106 10.00 -21.87 14.30
C ARG A 106 11.51 -21.82 14.54
N ALA A 107 12.22 -20.86 13.95
CA ALA A 107 13.64 -20.64 14.22
C ALA A 107 13.88 -20.34 15.70
N ARG A 108 13.08 -19.45 16.31
CA ARG A 108 13.20 -19.09 17.74
C ARG A 108 12.90 -20.26 18.67
N GLU A 109 11.91 -21.09 18.35
CA GLU A 109 11.62 -22.32 19.10
C GLU A 109 12.82 -23.28 19.09
N LEU A 110 13.42 -23.52 17.91
CA LEU A 110 14.58 -24.39 17.77
C LEU A 110 15.81 -23.84 18.53
N GLU A 111 16.03 -22.52 18.50
CA GLU A 111 17.08 -21.87 19.30
C GLU A 111 16.85 -22.06 20.80
N ALA A 112 15.60 -21.91 21.28
CA ALA A 112 15.24 -22.13 22.68
C ALA A 112 15.41 -23.60 23.12
N GLU A 113 15.30 -24.54 22.19
CA GLU A 113 15.64 -25.96 22.38
C GLU A 113 17.16 -26.23 22.38
N GLY A 114 18.00 -25.20 22.24
CA GLY A 114 19.47 -25.32 22.20
C GLY A 114 20.02 -25.73 20.84
N LYS A 115 19.21 -25.73 19.78
CA LYS A 115 19.66 -26.06 18.41
C LYS A 115 20.29 -24.83 17.76
N ARG A 116 21.38 -25.06 17.02
CA ARG A 116 21.99 -24.02 16.18
C ARG A 116 21.16 -23.85 14.91
N VAL A 117 20.62 -22.65 14.71
CA VAL A 117 19.87 -22.27 13.50
C VAL A 117 20.62 -21.15 12.78
N VAL A 118 20.83 -21.31 11.47
CA VAL A 118 21.34 -20.23 10.61
C VAL A 118 20.12 -19.51 10.02
N ARG A 119 20.02 -18.21 10.29
CA ARG A 119 18.84 -17.40 9.96
C ARG A 119 19.09 -16.58 8.71
N LEU A 120 18.33 -16.84 7.66
CA LEU A 120 18.41 -16.18 6.34
C LEU A 120 17.05 -15.63 5.91
N GLU A 121 16.07 -15.62 6.82
CA GLU A 121 14.69 -15.26 6.52
C GLU A 121 14.40 -13.78 6.81
N VAL A 122 15.05 -13.17 7.80
CA VAL A 122 14.74 -11.81 8.28
C VAL A 122 15.68 -10.79 7.65
N GLY A 123 15.12 -9.76 7.02
CA GLY A 123 15.89 -8.65 6.45
C GLY A 123 16.29 -7.59 7.48
N GLU A 124 16.86 -7.97 8.63
CA GLU A 124 17.41 -7.03 9.62
C GLU A 124 18.93 -6.93 9.43
N PRO A 125 19.51 -5.71 9.40
CA PRO A 125 20.96 -5.56 9.37
C PRO A 125 21.59 -6.26 10.59
N ASP A 126 22.73 -6.91 10.37
CA ASP A 126 23.57 -7.52 11.40
C ASP A 126 24.28 -6.47 12.25
N LEU A 127 24.47 -5.26 11.70
CA LEU A 127 24.90 -4.08 12.42
C LEU A 127 23.71 -3.45 13.17
N GLY A 128 23.82 -3.35 14.49
CA GLY A 128 22.88 -2.62 15.32
C GLY A 128 22.95 -1.10 15.08
N ALA A 129 22.09 -0.36 15.77
CA ALA A 129 22.14 1.11 15.76
C ALA A 129 23.52 1.63 16.18
N PRO A 130 24.00 2.76 15.61
CA PRO A 130 25.22 3.41 16.07
C PRO A 130 25.20 3.67 17.58
N GLY A 131 26.36 3.57 18.24
CA GLY A 131 26.45 3.70 19.70
C GLY A 131 25.92 5.03 20.22
N GLU A 132 26.08 6.09 19.43
CA GLU A 132 25.57 7.44 19.68
C GLU A 132 24.04 7.47 19.77
N VAL A 133 23.35 6.64 18.97
CA VAL A 133 21.88 6.54 19.00
C VAL A 133 21.43 5.95 20.33
N ALA A 134 22.07 4.85 20.77
CA ALA A 134 21.74 4.21 22.05
C ALA A 134 21.99 5.16 23.24
N GLY A 135 23.12 5.90 23.20
CA GLY A 135 23.44 6.91 24.20
C GLY A 135 22.43 8.06 24.24
N ALA A 136 22.08 8.61 23.08
CA ALA A 136 21.10 9.70 22.96
C ALA A 136 19.70 9.26 23.43
N THR A 137 19.28 8.05 23.07
CA THR A 137 18.00 7.46 23.50
C THR A 137 17.95 7.34 25.02
N ALA A 138 19.00 6.78 25.63
CA ALA A 138 19.08 6.62 27.08
C ALA A 138 19.07 7.97 27.82
N GLU A 139 19.77 8.97 27.28
CA GLU A 139 19.82 10.31 27.86
C GLU A 139 18.47 11.04 27.74
N ALA A 140 17.80 10.95 26.59
CA ALA A 140 16.46 11.52 26.39
C ALA A 140 15.46 10.96 27.42
N VAL A 141 15.46 9.65 27.64
CA VAL A 141 14.63 9.01 28.68
C VAL A 141 14.98 9.51 30.09
N LYS A 142 16.27 9.59 30.44
CA LYS A 142 16.71 10.11 31.75
C LYS A 142 16.30 11.56 31.99
N GLN A 143 16.29 12.38 30.94
CA GLN A 143 15.85 13.77 30.98
C GLN A 143 14.32 13.92 31.01
N GLY A 144 13.57 12.81 31.00
CA GLY A 144 12.10 12.82 31.02
C GLY A 144 11.48 13.24 29.70
N ARG A 145 12.23 13.12 28.57
CA ARG A 145 11.70 13.23 27.21
C ARG A 145 10.89 11.98 26.86
N SER A 146 9.80 11.77 27.58
CA SER A 146 8.90 10.62 27.43
C SER A 146 7.43 11.06 27.42
N ARG A 147 7.16 12.26 26.90
CA ARG A 147 5.82 12.84 26.84
C ARG A 147 5.27 12.79 25.42
N TYR A 148 3.98 13.09 25.29
CA TYR A 148 3.38 13.26 23.97
C TYR A 148 4.01 14.46 23.23
N SER A 149 4.26 14.26 21.95
CA SER A 149 4.71 15.29 21.03
C SER A 149 3.64 15.55 19.96
N ASP A 150 3.95 16.42 18.98
CA ASP A 150 3.10 16.65 17.82
C ASP A 150 2.80 15.31 17.10
N ALA A 151 1.58 15.13 16.58
CA ALA A 151 1.20 13.94 15.83
C ALA A 151 2.06 13.73 14.57
N LYS A 152 2.71 14.77 14.05
CA LYS A 152 3.71 14.69 12.97
C LYS A 152 5.08 14.25 13.46
N GLY A 153 5.29 14.20 14.77
CA GLY A 153 6.57 14.00 15.41
C GLY A 153 7.33 15.30 15.67
N ILE A 154 8.40 15.20 16.48
CA ILE A 154 9.16 16.35 16.97
C ILE A 154 9.68 17.24 15.83
N ALA A 155 9.56 18.55 16.01
CA ALA A 155 9.90 19.53 14.98
C ALA A 155 11.40 19.51 14.63
N GLU A 156 12.26 19.21 15.60
CA GLU A 156 13.71 19.14 15.44
C GLU A 156 14.12 18.08 14.41
N LEU A 157 13.59 16.86 14.53
CA LEU A 157 13.89 15.78 13.59
C LEU A 157 13.30 16.07 12.20
N ARG A 158 12.08 16.61 12.12
CA ARG A 158 11.49 17.00 10.83
C ARG A 158 12.30 18.07 10.11
N LYS A 159 12.83 19.08 10.82
CA LYS A 159 13.73 20.08 10.23
C LYS A 159 15.03 19.46 9.73
N LYS A 160 15.66 18.59 10.52
CA LYS A 160 16.90 17.91 10.12
C LYS A 160 16.73 16.97 8.94
N LEU A 161 15.60 16.24 8.88
CA LEU A 161 15.25 15.42 7.73
C LEU A 161 14.99 16.28 6.49
N ALA A 162 14.30 17.41 6.63
CA ALA A 162 14.08 18.35 5.53
C ALA A 162 15.40 18.88 4.94
N GLU A 163 16.32 19.33 5.79
CA GLU A 163 17.67 19.76 5.39
C GLU A 163 18.43 18.64 4.66
N TYR A 164 18.46 17.44 5.27
CA TYR A 164 19.14 16.27 4.70
C TYR A 164 18.60 15.89 3.31
N LEU A 165 17.27 15.78 3.18
CA LEU A 165 16.63 15.39 1.92
C LEU A 165 16.77 16.46 0.85
N SER A 166 16.66 17.74 1.22
CA SER A 166 16.82 18.86 0.29
C SER A 166 18.23 18.86 -0.32
N ASN A 167 19.25 18.66 0.51
CA ASN A 167 20.64 18.58 0.05
C ASN A 167 20.89 17.33 -0.78
N LYS A 168 20.36 16.17 -0.36
CA LYS A 168 20.59 14.89 -1.02
C LYS A 168 19.99 14.84 -2.42
N TYR A 169 18.76 15.33 -2.57
CA TYR A 169 18.00 15.23 -3.82
C TYR A 169 17.97 16.53 -4.63
N ASN A 170 18.69 17.57 -4.16
CA ASN A 170 18.72 18.90 -4.77
C ASN A 170 17.31 19.45 -5.03
N THR A 171 16.48 19.46 -3.99
CA THR A 171 15.05 19.81 -4.03
C THR A 171 14.66 20.63 -2.78
N GLU A 172 13.45 21.17 -2.72
CA GLU A 172 12.96 21.97 -1.58
C GLU A 172 12.01 21.13 -0.69
N VAL A 173 12.57 20.39 0.27
CA VAL A 173 11.76 19.74 1.32
C VAL A 173 11.68 20.65 2.54
N LYS A 174 10.48 20.90 3.05
CA LYS A 174 10.25 21.62 4.31
C LYS A 174 9.82 20.67 5.43
N ALA A 175 9.94 21.12 6.68
CA ALA A 175 9.50 20.33 7.83
C ALA A 175 7.98 20.03 7.82
N GLU A 176 7.18 20.81 7.09
CA GLU A 176 5.74 20.59 6.88
C GLU A 176 5.43 19.50 5.83
N ASN A 177 6.42 19.10 5.04
CA ASN A 177 6.33 17.97 4.10
C ASN A 177 6.62 16.63 4.79
N LEU A 178 6.92 16.62 6.09
CA LEU A 178 7.37 15.43 6.81
C LEU A 178 6.43 15.04 7.95
N ILE A 179 6.21 13.74 8.09
CA ILE A 179 5.59 13.11 9.26
C ILE A 179 6.41 11.90 9.68
N LEU A 180 6.70 11.80 10.98
CA LEU A 180 7.33 10.63 11.60
C LEU A 180 6.28 9.55 11.88
N THR A 181 6.68 8.29 11.75
CA THR A 181 5.80 7.13 11.93
C THR A 181 6.49 6.01 12.72
N PRO A 182 5.73 5.05 13.31
CA PRO A 182 6.26 3.81 13.90
C PRO A 182 6.90 2.83 12.89
N GLY A 183 7.97 3.28 12.24
CA GLY A 183 8.70 2.56 11.20
C GLY A 183 7.99 2.54 9.85
N GLY A 184 8.71 2.04 8.82
CA GLY A 184 8.26 2.07 7.42
C GLY A 184 6.94 1.33 7.17
N ARG A 185 6.68 0.21 7.85
CA ARG A 185 5.41 -0.54 7.70
C ARG A 185 4.19 0.31 8.04
N PHE A 186 4.24 1.05 9.15
CA PHE A 186 3.13 1.92 9.51
C PHE A 186 3.04 3.12 8.58
N ALA A 187 4.17 3.66 8.10
CA ALA A 187 4.15 4.68 7.06
C ALA A 187 3.41 4.21 5.78
N ILE A 188 3.70 3.01 5.27
CA ILE A 188 2.98 2.45 4.11
C ILE A 188 1.49 2.34 4.37
N TYR A 189 1.11 1.77 5.53
CA TYR A 189 -0.30 1.68 5.91
C TYR A 189 -0.97 3.06 6.01
N LEU A 190 -0.34 4.01 6.69
CA LEU A 190 -0.84 5.38 6.88
C LEU A 190 -1.01 6.09 5.54
N THR A 191 -0.04 5.92 4.63
CA THR A 191 -0.11 6.46 3.27
C THR A 191 -1.29 5.87 2.52
N MET A 192 -1.39 4.54 2.43
CA MET A 192 -2.51 3.87 1.74
C MET A 192 -3.86 4.26 2.35
N ARG A 193 -3.97 4.30 3.68
CA ARG A 193 -5.21 4.70 4.37
C ARG A 193 -5.57 6.16 4.11
N THR A 194 -4.58 7.03 3.91
CA THR A 194 -4.80 8.44 3.63
C THR A 194 -5.25 8.67 2.19
N THR A 195 -4.70 7.92 1.24
CA THR A 195 -4.90 8.16 -0.20
C THR A 195 -5.95 7.28 -0.86
N LEU A 196 -6.29 6.13 -0.27
CA LEU A 196 -7.14 5.12 -0.87
C LEU A 196 -8.40 4.85 -0.05
N ASN A 197 -9.46 4.48 -0.74
CA ASN A 197 -10.73 4.09 -0.19
C ASN A 197 -11.10 2.65 -0.60
N MET A 198 -12.06 2.08 0.13
CA MET A 198 -12.65 0.81 -0.25
C MET A 198 -13.21 0.86 -1.68
N GLY A 199 -12.88 -0.16 -2.47
CA GLY A 199 -13.25 -0.25 -3.88
C GLY A 199 -12.28 0.42 -4.86
N ASP A 200 -11.24 1.10 -4.38
CA ASP A 200 -10.15 1.57 -5.24
C ASP A 200 -9.23 0.41 -5.65
N GLU A 201 -8.43 0.63 -6.70
CA GLU A 201 -7.37 -0.27 -7.16
C GLU A 201 -5.98 0.36 -6.93
N ILE A 202 -5.01 -0.49 -6.59
CA ILE A 202 -3.60 -0.12 -6.45
C ILE A 202 -2.72 -1.04 -7.27
N ILE A 203 -1.84 -0.47 -8.09
CA ILE A 203 -0.87 -1.24 -8.87
C ILE A 203 0.32 -1.63 -7.98
N ILE A 204 0.69 -2.91 -8.02
CA ILE A 204 1.84 -3.46 -7.30
C ILE A 204 2.72 -4.20 -8.31
N ILE A 205 4.01 -3.88 -8.34
CA ILE A 205 5.01 -4.54 -9.20
C ILE A 205 5.60 -5.72 -8.45
N ASP A 206 5.33 -6.94 -8.89
CA ASP A 206 5.80 -8.18 -8.27
C ASP A 206 7.04 -8.77 -8.96
N PRO A 207 7.90 -9.50 -8.23
CA PRO A 207 7.76 -9.87 -6.82
C PRO A 207 8.05 -8.69 -5.90
N SER A 208 7.19 -8.51 -4.88
CA SER A 208 7.25 -7.39 -3.94
C SER A 208 7.20 -7.85 -2.48
N TRP A 209 7.42 -6.90 -1.58
CA TRP A 209 7.18 -7.11 -0.17
C TRP A 209 5.68 -7.38 0.10
N PRO A 210 5.30 -8.54 0.69
CA PRO A 210 3.89 -8.97 0.77
C PRO A 210 2.95 -8.00 1.49
N MET A 211 3.49 -7.11 2.33
CA MET A 211 2.68 -6.17 3.08
C MET A 211 1.99 -5.12 2.21
N TYR A 212 2.47 -4.82 1.00
CA TYR A 212 1.73 -3.92 0.10
C TYR A 212 0.36 -4.50 -0.24
N LYS A 213 0.33 -5.78 -0.64
CA LYS A 213 -0.90 -6.52 -0.94
C LYS A 213 -1.78 -6.65 0.31
N ASN A 214 -1.20 -7.09 1.43
CA ASN A 214 -1.96 -7.29 2.67
C ASN A 214 -2.58 -5.99 3.19
N CYS A 215 -1.86 -4.85 3.14
CA CYS A 215 -2.39 -3.55 3.55
C CYS A 215 -3.52 -3.08 2.61
N ALA A 216 -3.35 -3.25 1.29
CA ALA A 216 -4.40 -2.91 0.33
C ALA A 216 -5.68 -3.71 0.60
N GLU A 217 -5.57 -5.03 0.72
CA GLU A 217 -6.71 -5.91 0.98
C GLU A 217 -7.39 -5.60 2.33
N PHE A 218 -6.61 -5.33 3.38
CA PHE A 218 -7.14 -4.91 4.68
C PHE A 218 -7.97 -3.61 4.61
N LEU A 219 -7.61 -2.71 3.71
CA LEU A 219 -8.33 -1.45 3.46
C LEU A 219 -9.53 -1.61 2.50
N GLY A 220 -9.79 -2.81 2.00
CA GLY A 220 -10.79 -3.05 0.95
C GLY A 220 -10.38 -2.48 -0.41
N VAL A 221 -9.09 -2.25 -0.62
CA VAL A 221 -8.49 -1.83 -1.89
C VAL A 221 -8.08 -3.09 -2.65
N ARG A 222 -8.28 -3.09 -3.97
CA ARG A 222 -7.90 -4.21 -4.82
C ARG A 222 -6.46 -4.08 -5.33
N PRO A 223 -5.57 -5.02 -5.01
CA PRO A 223 -4.24 -5.07 -5.62
C PRO A 223 -4.36 -5.53 -7.09
N VAL A 224 -3.77 -4.75 -8.00
CA VAL A 224 -3.61 -5.08 -9.42
C VAL A 224 -2.13 -5.34 -9.67
N VAL A 225 -1.78 -6.62 -9.83
CA VAL A 225 -0.38 -7.06 -9.86
C VAL A 225 0.19 -6.98 -11.28
N VAL A 226 1.35 -6.36 -11.42
CA VAL A 226 2.21 -6.38 -12.63
C VAL A 226 3.40 -7.27 -12.32
N ASN A 227 3.48 -8.45 -12.97
CA ASN A 227 4.56 -9.39 -12.70
C ASN A 227 5.80 -9.01 -13.53
N THR A 228 6.96 -9.04 -12.87
CA THR A 228 8.26 -9.05 -13.53
C THR A 228 8.83 -10.47 -13.51
N SER A 229 9.93 -10.71 -14.21
CA SER A 229 10.48 -12.04 -14.36
C SER A 229 12.00 -12.05 -14.16
N VAL A 230 12.59 -13.24 -13.99
CA VAL A 230 14.06 -13.35 -13.90
C VAL A 230 14.70 -12.93 -15.22
N GLU A 231 14.07 -13.31 -16.34
CA GLU A 231 14.54 -13.08 -17.71
C GLU A 231 14.62 -11.59 -18.04
N ASN A 232 13.70 -10.78 -17.53
CA ASN A 232 13.73 -9.32 -17.69
C ASN A 232 14.53 -8.60 -16.58
N GLY A 233 15.20 -9.35 -15.71
CA GLY A 233 15.96 -8.80 -14.60
C GLY A 233 15.10 -8.14 -13.53
N TRP A 234 13.86 -8.62 -13.35
CA TRP A 234 12.85 -8.11 -12.43
C TRP A 234 12.55 -6.62 -12.62
N LEU A 235 12.73 -6.11 -13.84
CA LEU A 235 12.42 -4.73 -14.17
C LEU A 235 10.98 -4.61 -14.66
N PRO A 236 10.25 -3.57 -14.25
CA PRO A 236 8.88 -3.37 -14.69
C PRO A 236 8.83 -2.88 -16.13
N ASN A 237 7.84 -3.39 -16.86
CA ASN A 237 7.45 -2.83 -18.15
C ASN A 237 6.40 -1.72 -17.91
N ALA A 238 6.74 -0.48 -18.28
CA ALA A 238 5.85 0.66 -18.11
C ALA A 238 4.56 0.55 -18.96
N ASP A 239 4.64 -0.06 -20.13
CA ASP A 239 3.48 -0.22 -21.02
C ASP A 239 2.48 -1.21 -20.41
N GLU A 240 2.95 -2.31 -19.82
CA GLU A 240 2.11 -3.26 -19.08
C GLU A 240 1.46 -2.65 -17.83
N VAL A 241 2.14 -1.68 -17.19
CA VAL A 241 1.56 -0.91 -16.09
C VAL A 241 0.41 -0.05 -16.61
N ALA A 242 0.63 0.69 -17.70
CA ALA A 242 -0.39 1.54 -18.32
C ALA A 242 -1.62 0.72 -18.76
N GLU A 243 -1.39 -0.46 -19.34
CA GLU A 243 -2.44 -1.39 -19.72
C GLU A 243 -3.28 -1.89 -18.55
N LYS A 244 -2.80 -1.85 -17.31
CA LYS A 244 -3.55 -2.28 -16.13
C LYS A 244 -4.27 -1.16 -15.38
N ILE A 245 -4.15 0.08 -15.84
CA ILE A 245 -4.88 1.20 -15.25
C ILE A 245 -6.36 1.11 -15.65
N THR A 246 -7.22 1.34 -14.66
CA THR A 246 -8.67 1.46 -14.81
C THR A 246 -9.18 2.74 -14.14
N GLN A 247 -10.47 3.04 -14.32
CA GLN A 247 -11.13 4.15 -13.62
C GLN A 247 -11.16 4.00 -12.09
N ALA A 248 -10.89 2.80 -11.56
CA ALA A 248 -10.75 2.55 -10.12
C ALA A 248 -9.30 2.67 -9.63
N THR A 249 -8.31 2.71 -10.53
CA THR A 249 -6.90 2.84 -10.11
C THR A 249 -6.67 4.21 -9.47
N ARG A 250 -6.06 4.21 -8.29
CA ARG A 250 -5.76 5.44 -7.52
C ARG A 250 -4.31 5.56 -7.12
N ALA A 251 -3.55 4.46 -7.10
CA ALA A 251 -2.14 4.51 -6.76
C ALA A 251 -1.31 3.42 -7.44
N ILE A 252 -0.01 3.64 -7.48
CA ILE A 252 1.02 2.65 -7.77
C ILE A 252 2.04 2.63 -6.62
N VAL A 253 2.49 1.43 -6.24
CA VAL A 253 3.59 1.25 -5.30
C VAL A 253 4.89 0.98 -6.07
N LEU A 254 5.93 1.77 -5.79
CA LEU A 254 7.28 1.57 -6.32
C LEU A 254 8.23 1.30 -5.16
N ASN A 255 8.86 0.12 -5.11
CA ASN A 255 9.86 -0.21 -4.10
C ASN A 255 11.21 -0.45 -4.75
N TYR A 256 12.05 0.58 -4.76
CA TYR A 256 13.40 0.51 -5.32
C TYR A 256 14.37 1.30 -4.44
N PRO A 257 15.51 0.71 -4.02
CA PRO A 257 15.92 -0.69 -4.21
C PRO A 257 14.92 -1.71 -3.63
N CYS A 258 14.70 -2.79 -4.38
CA CYS A 258 13.54 -3.67 -4.21
C CYS A 258 13.77 -4.79 -3.19
N ASN A 259 12.80 -5.02 -2.30
CA ASN A 259 12.64 -6.28 -1.58
C ASN A 259 11.54 -7.10 -2.27
N PRO A 260 11.83 -8.31 -2.80
CA PRO A 260 12.96 -9.19 -2.43
C PRO A 260 14.12 -9.26 -3.41
N THR A 261 14.06 -8.59 -4.56
CA THR A 261 14.99 -8.86 -5.68
C THR A 261 16.35 -8.17 -5.56
N GLY A 262 16.46 -7.18 -4.69
CA GLY A 262 17.62 -6.30 -4.57
C GLY A 262 17.80 -5.36 -5.76
N LYS A 263 16.87 -5.33 -6.72
CA LYS A 263 17.02 -4.52 -7.94
C LYS A 263 16.87 -3.03 -7.66
N VAL A 264 17.70 -2.26 -8.36
CA VAL A 264 17.59 -0.81 -8.48
C VAL A 264 17.02 -0.51 -9.86
N ILE A 265 15.90 0.22 -9.89
CA ILE A 265 15.30 0.64 -11.15
C ILE A 265 16.14 1.72 -11.80
N ASP A 266 16.25 1.69 -13.12
CA ASP A 266 16.93 2.74 -13.86
C ASP A 266 16.07 4.02 -13.95
N ARG A 267 16.74 5.17 -14.09
CA ARG A 267 16.09 6.49 -14.11
C ARG A 267 15.10 6.66 -15.24
N ARG A 268 15.33 6.03 -16.40
CA ARG A 268 14.44 6.16 -17.56
C ARG A 268 13.12 5.42 -17.29
N THR A 269 13.19 4.18 -16.82
CA THR A 269 12.01 3.40 -16.47
C THR A 269 11.26 4.01 -15.29
N PHE A 270 11.97 4.48 -14.26
CA PHE A 270 11.37 5.19 -13.14
C PHE A 270 10.59 6.43 -13.60
N ARG A 271 11.20 7.30 -14.42
CA ARG A 271 10.54 8.49 -14.97
C ARG A 271 9.28 8.13 -15.76
N LYS A 272 9.34 7.12 -16.64
CA LYS A 272 8.17 6.68 -17.41
C LYS A 272 7.00 6.28 -16.52
N LEU A 273 7.26 5.56 -15.42
CA LEU A 273 6.21 5.18 -14.47
C LEU A 273 5.61 6.38 -13.75
N LEU A 274 6.43 7.39 -13.41
CA LEU A 274 5.95 8.65 -12.84
C LEU A 274 5.11 9.46 -13.82
N ASP A 275 5.51 9.49 -15.10
CA ASP A 275 4.76 10.18 -16.15
C ASP A 275 3.38 9.52 -16.35
N ILE A 276 3.34 8.19 -16.44
CA ILE A 276 2.07 7.43 -16.48
C ILE A 276 1.19 7.74 -15.26
N ALA A 277 1.78 7.77 -14.06
CA ALA A 277 1.05 8.08 -12.84
C ALA A 277 0.46 9.50 -12.89
N ARG A 278 1.23 10.49 -13.35
CA ARG A 278 0.79 11.87 -13.49
C ARG A 278 -0.33 12.02 -14.53
N GLU A 279 -0.17 11.44 -15.71
CA GLU A 279 -1.16 11.46 -16.79
C GLU A 279 -2.51 10.87 -16.37
N ASN A 280 -2.49 9.91 -15.44
CA ASN A 280 -3.66 9.24 -14.90
C ASN A 280 -4.09 9.76 -13.52
N ASN A 281 -3.48 10.85 -13.02
CA ASN A 281 -3.74 11.45 -11.70
C ASN A 281 -3.70 10.41 -10.55
N LEU A 282 -2.67 9.56 -10.55
CA LEU A 282 -2.45 8.51 -9.55
C LEU A 282 -1.48 8.99 -8.46
N TYR A 283 -1.69 8.52 -7.24
CA TYR A 283 -0.68 8.61 -6.19
C TYR A 283 0.49 7.66 -6.48
N VAL A 284 1.72 8.12 -6.27
CA VAL A 284 2.91 7.26 -6.29
C VAL A 284 3.38 7.05 -4.86
N ILE A 285 3.26 5.83 -4.37
CA ILE A 285 3.79 5.44 -3.06
C ILE A 285 5.17 4.82 -3.30
N SER A 286 6.21 5.62 -3.13
CA SER A 286 7.59 5.19 -3.33
C SER A 286 8.21 4.75 -2.00
N ASP A 287 8.32 3.44 -1.79
CA ASP A 287 9.07 2.87 -0.66
C ASP A 287 10.57 2.85 -1.00
N GLU A 288 11.28 3.83 -0.47
CA GLU A 288 12.71 4.04 -0.66
C GLU A 288 13.51 3.67 0.60
N VAL A 289 13.01 2.72 1.41
CA VAL A 289 13.66 2.34 2.68
C VAL A 289 15.08 1.78 2.50
N TYR A 290 15.41 1.26 1.32
CA TYR A 290 16.73 0.72 0.98
C TYR A 290 17.61 1.70 0.19
N ALA A 291 17.19 2.96 -0.03
CA ALA A 291 17.93 3.89 -0.89
C ALA A 291 19.39 4.10 -0.43
N ASP A 292 19.61 4.19 0.89
CA ASP A 292 20.95 4.32 1.50
C ASP A 292 21.54 2.96 1.93
N TYR A 293 20.85 1.86 1.63
CA TYR A 293 21.27 0.49 1.95
C TYR A 293 21.31 -0.33 0.66
N SER A 294 22.08 0.16 -0.31
CA SER A 294 22.25 -0.49 -1.62
C SER A 294 23.63 -0.21 -2.21
N PHE A 295 24.03 -1.03 -3.19
CA PHE A 295 25.30 -0.85 -3.91
C PHE A 295 25.24 0.25 -4.99
N SER A 296 24.08 0.86 -5.20
CA SER A 296 23.96 2.01 -6.08
C SER A 296 24.21 3.27 -5.25
N GLU A 297 25.13 4.12 -5.71
CA GLU A 297 25.44 5.38 -5.03
C GLU A 297 24.27 6.36 -5.04
N TYR A 298 23.40 6.30 -6.06
CA TYR A 298 22.33 7.27 -6.22
C TYR A 298 21.07 6.70 -6.92
N PRO A 299 20.28 5.84 -6.25
CA PRO A 299 18.98 5.38 -6.74
C PRO A 299 18.03 6.57 -7.03
N PRO A 300 17.17 6.48 -8.05
CA PRO A 300 16.18 7.51 -8.31
C PRO A 300 15.20 7.65 -7.13
N SER A 301 14.75 8.88 -6.88
CA SER A 301 13.75 9.18 -5.87
C SER A 301 12.60 9.98 -6.47
N VAL A 302 11.40 9.79 -5.93
CA VAL A 302 10.26 10.64 -6.30
C VAL A 302 10.46 12.11 -5.89
N LEU A 303 11.34 12.40 -4.93
CA LEU A 303 11.63 13.77 -4.49
C LEU A 303 12.37 14.63 -5.52
N GLU A 304 12.93 14.00 -6.55
CA GLU A 304 13.55 14.69 -7.68
C GLU A 304 12.51 15.28 -8.66
N TYR A 305 11.23 15.04 -8.40
CA TYR A 305 10.10 15.43 -9.24
C TYR A 305 9.09 16.20 -8.38
N ASP A 306 8.67 17.37 -8.87
CA ASP A 306 7.66 18.20 -8.20
C ASP A 306 6.26 17.72 -8.58
N ASP A 307 5.65 16.91 -7.71
CA ASP A 307 4.27 16.46 -7.85
C ASP A 307 3.63 16.20 -6.48
N ALA A 308 2.46 16.79 -6.24
CA ALA A 308 1.78 16.70 -4.95
C ALA A 308 1.25 15.29 -4.63
N ASN A 309 1.12 14.43 -5.63
CA ASN A 309 0.67 13.04 -5.50
C ASN A 309 1.82 12.06 -5.27
N PHE A 310 3.07 12.51 -5.33
CA PHE A 310 4.24 11.66 -5.11
C PHE A 310 4.61 11.64 -3.63
N ILE A 311 4.68 10.43 -3.07
CA ILE A 311 4.81 10.19 -1.64
C ILE A 311 6.02 9.28 -1.43
N ARG A 312 7.06 9.79 -0.78
CA ARG A 312 8.21 9.00 -0.39
C ARG A 312 8.00 8.42 1.00
N VAL A 313 8.25 7.12 1.14
CA VAL A 313 8.28 6.41 2.41
C VAL A 313 9.69 5.91 2.68
N SER A 314 10.18 6.10 3.91
CA SER A 314 11.48 5.57 4.33
C SER A 314 11.52 5.32 5.84
N SER A 315 12.63 4.77 6.33
CA SER A 315 12.81 4.53 7.77
C SER A 315 14.26 4.41 8.18
N PHE A 316 14.51 4.51 9.48
CA PHE A 316 15.84 4.30 10.07
C PHE A 316 16.17 2.80 10.26
N SER A 317 15.23 1.90 9.94
CA SER A 317 15.40 0.47 10.21
C SER A 317 16.55 -0.19 9.44
N LYS A 318 16.84 0.25 8.20
CA LYS A 318 17.83 -0.41 7.35
C LYS A 318 19.16 0.32 7.37
N SER A 319 19.18 1.56 6.88
CA SER A 319 20.40 2.36 6.75
C SER A 319 21.10 2.67 8.08
N TRP A 320 20.37 2.59 9.20
CA TRP A 320 20.90 2.90 10.54
C TRP A 320 20.82 1.74 11.52
N GLY A 321 20.46 0.52 11.10
CA GLY A 321 20.34 -0.62 12.02
C GLY A 321 19.30 -0.46 13.14
N MET A 322 18.33 0.44 12.98
CA MET A 322 17.36 0.82 14.03
C MET A 322 16.02 0.06 13.90
N THR A 323 16.05 -1.23 13.58
CA THR A 323 14.83 -2.03 13.33
C THR A 323 13.89 -2.04 14.54
N GLY A 324 14.44 -2.21 15.74
CA GLY A 324 13.71 -2.24 17.02
C GLY A 324 13.24 -0.89 17.56
N TYR A 325 13.83 0.23 17.11
CA TYR A 325 13.46 1.59 17.57
C TYR A 325 12.14 2.09 16.96
N ARG A 326 11.71 1.46 15.86
CA ARG A 326 10.43 1.77 15.21
C ARG A 326 10.28 3.23 14.77
N VAL A 327 11.32 3.81 14.17
CA VAL A 327 11.25 5.18 13.62
C VAL A 327 11.27 5.14 12.09
N GLY A 328 10.21 5.68 11.50
CA GLY A 328 10.00 5.85 10.07
C GLY A 328 9.57 7.26 9.74
N TYR A 329 9.48 7.59 8.46
CA TYR A 329 8.96 8.89 8.03
C TYR A 329 8.38 8.83 6.62
N VAL A 330 7.46 9.77 6.35
CA VAL A 330 6.88 10.02 5.03
C VAL A 330 7.21 11.44 4.62
N THR A 331 7.61 11.62 3.35
CA THR A 331 7.73 12.93 2.70
C THR A 331 6.64 13.05 1.65
N ALA A 332 5.78 14.06 1.76
CA ALA A 332 4.65 14.30 0.86
C ALA A 332 4.27 15.79 0.81
N SER A 333 3.27 16.14 0.00
CA SER A 333 2.67 17.48 0.03
C SER A 333 2.16 17.83 1.43
N ARG A 334 2.19 19.11 1.79
CA ARG A 334 1.72 19.61 3.09
C ARG A 334 0.30 19.12 3.39
N GLU A 335 -0.59 19.17 2.39
CA GLU A 335 -1.98 18.74 2.55
C GLU A 335 -2.09 17.26 2.93
N LEU A 336 -1.34 16.38 2.26
CA LEU A 336 -1.30 14.96 2.60
C LEU A 336 -0.74 14.73 4.00
N VAL A 337 0.31 15.45 4.39
CA VAL A 337 0.88 15.37 5.74
C VAL A 337 -0.14 15.79 6.80
N GLU A 338 -0.93 16.84 6.58
CA GLU A 338 -2.01 17.23 7.50
C GLU A 338 -3.08 16.14 7.64
N ARG A 339 -3.46 15.49 6.52
CA ARG A 339 -4.42 14.37 6.54
C ARG A 339 -3.85 13.16 7.28
N MET A 340 -2.59 12.82 7.02
CA MET A 340 -1.87 11.75 7.72
C MET A 340 -1.78 12.04 9.22
N ALA A 341 -1.48 13.28 9.62
CA ALA A 341 -1.37 13.67 11.02
C ALA A 341 -2.68 13.47 11.80
N LYS A 342 -3.84 13.76 11.18
CA LYS A 342 -5.16 13.50 11.79
C LYS A 342 -5.35 12.00 12.08
N ILE A 343 -4.99 11.14 11.13
CA ILE A 343 -5.10 9.68 11.29
C ILE A 343 -4.08 9.17 12.31
N ASN A 344 -2.84 9.66 12.25
CA ASN A 344 -1.77 9.27 13.17
C ASN A 344 -2.11 9.62 14.62
N GLY A 345 -2.62 10.84 14.84
CA GLY A 345 -3.08 11.31 16.15
C GLY A 345 -4.20 10.44 16.73
N MET A 346 -5.10 9.93 15.88
CA MET A 346 -6.17 9.01 16.28
C MET A 346 -5.67 7.60 16.59
N LEU A 347 -4.70 7.08 15.84
CA LEU A 347 -4.27 5.67 15.96
C LEU A 347 -3.21 5.44 17.03
N ILE A 348 -2.24 6.34 17.15
CA ILE A 348 -1.07 6.15 18.01
C ILE A 348 -0.67 7.40 18.80
N THR A 349 -1.37 8.52 18.60
CA THR A 349 -1.03 9.85 19.12
C THR A 349 0.23 10.46 18.48
N CYS A 350 1.42 9.91 18.74
CA CYS A 350 2.69 10.38 18.17
C CYS A 350 3.78 9.29 18.25
N VAL A 351 4.87 9.48 17.51
CA VAL A 351 6.09 8.68 17.70
C VAL A 351 6.78 9.10 19.00
N PRO A 352 7.39 8.18 19.77
CA PRO A 352 8.22 8.55 20.92
C PRO A 352 9.30 9.58 20.56
N GLU A 353 9.54 10.53 21.46
CA GLU A 353 10.49 11.63 21.25
C GLU A 353 11.94 11.28 21.59
N PHE A 354 12.18 10.09 22.16
CA PHE A 354 13.49 9.60 22.62
C PHE A 354 14.15 8.63 21.66
#